data_AF-K2NBT2-F1
#
_entry.id   AF-K2NBT2-F1
#
_cell.length_a   1.000
_cell.length_b   1.000
_cell.length_c   1.000
_cell.angle_alpha   90.00
_cell.angle_beta   90.00
_cell.angle_gamma   90.00
#
_symmetry.space_group_name_H-M   'P 1'
#
loop_
_entity.id
_entity.type
_entity.pdbx_description
1 polymer ?
#
loop_
_entity_poly.entity_id
_entity_poly.type
_entity_poly.pdbx_seq_one_letter_code
_entity_poly.pdbx_strand_id
1 'polypeptide(L)'
;MADRVVDGDMSCVVNQTLKSLTLKMWKPHHCYVGVTFSGVGALLAFSFNSMPLHLPINITFTGCTFRGGASLQFVGGAEAADSAGVLIRVSQTVMRSSVVLFALALPQHSDIAVTEVDAVQISEVQLDDSMSNKFGVVLLQSVVLAASSLLVSNVKARASRYGGLGLYSMGMLTLVRGSSLYARYCSFDGYTHILYLGTIVVSDHSVLRC
;
A
#
# COMPACT_ATOMS: atom_id res chain seq x y z
N MET A 1 -24.50 -37.33 3.69
CA MET A 1 -24.72 -36.95 2.28
C MET A 1 -24.96 -35.46 2.20
N ALA A 2 -23.91 -34.72 1.88
CA ALA A 2 -23.85 -33.48 1.10
C ALA A 2 -22.47 -32.88 1.39
N ASP A 3 -21.42 -33.53 0.87
CA ASP A 3 -20.11 -32.91 0.78
C ASP A 3 -20.24 -31.72 -0.17
N ARG A 4 -20.27 -30.52 0.40
CA ARG A 4 -20.00 -29.32 -0.37
C ARG A 4 -18.49 -29.18 -0.44
N VAL A 5 -17.92 -29.65 -1.56
CA VAL A 5 -16.62 -29.19 -2.02
C VAL A 5 -16.76 -27.70 -2.30
N VAL A 6 -16.42 -26.88 -1.31
CA VAL A 6 -16.25 -25.45 -1.50
C VAL A 6 -14.86 -25.28 -2.08
N ASP A 7 -14.80 -24.84 -3.33
CA ASP A 7 -13.59 -24.40 -4.01
C ASP A 7 -12.93 -23.27 -3.19
N GLY A 8 -11.96 -23.66 -2.35
CA GLY A 8 -11.39 -22.84 -1.29
C GLY A 8 -10.27 -21.90 -1.74
N ASP A 9 -10.07 -21.74 -3.06
CA ASP A 9 -8.89 -21.07 -3.58
C ASP A 9 -9.08 -19.59 -3.96
N MET A 10 -10.32 -19.10 -4.05
CA MET A 10 -10.66 -17.70 -4.38
C MET A 10 -11.54 -16.98 -3.34
N SER A 11 -11.71 -17.53 -2.14
CA SER A 11 -12.57 -16.87 -1.14
C SER A 11 -11.90 -15.64 -0.52
N CYS A 12 -12.57 -14.50 -0.62
CA CYS A 12 -12.19 -13.28 0.11
C CYS A 12 -12.24 -13.53 1.62
N VAL A 13 -11.34 -12.88 2.36
CA VAL A 13 -11.48 -12.76 3.81
C VAL A 13 -12.48 -11.65 4.08
N VAL A 14 -13.59 -11.96 4.75
CA VAL A 14 -14.72 -11.02 4.91
C VAL A 14 -15.05 -10.78 6.38
N ASN A 15 -15.17 -9.51 6.78
CA ASN A 15 -15.69 -9.05 8.08
C ASN A 15 -15.01 -9.66 9.32
N GLN A 16 -13.72 -9.97 9.22
CA GLN A 16 -12.94 -10.51 10.34
C GLN A 16 -12.13 -9.42 11.04
N THR A 17 -11.79 -9.65 12.31
CA THR A 17 -10.79 -8.84 13.03
C THR A 17 -9.52 -9.67 13.20
N LEU A 18 -8.41 -9.21 12.63
CA LEU A 18 -7.14 -9.93 12.58
C LEU A 18 -6.04 -9.13 13.29
N LYS A 19 -5.21 -9.83 14.07
CA LYS A 19 -3.98 -9.28 14.64
C LYS A 19 -2.76 -9.58 13.78
N SER A 20 -2.76 -10.70 13.08
CA SER A 20 -1.73 -11.09 12.12
C SER A 20 -2.37 -12.06 11.15
N LEU A 21 -1.91 -12.07 9.90
CA LEU A 21 -2.36 -13.02 8.89
C LEU A 21 -1.14 -13.61 8.19
N THR A 22 -1.00 -14.93 8.30
CA THR A 22 -0.03 -15.65 7.46
C THR A 22 -0.54 -15.67 6.03
N LEU A 23 0.07 -14.85 5.19
CA LEU A 23 -0.25 -14.79 3.78
C LEU A 23 0.39 -15.94 3.02
N LYS A 24 -0.41 -16.61 2.19
CA LYS A 24 0.08 -17.60 1.23
C LYS A 24 0.56 -16.87 -0.03
N MET A 25 1.82 -16.43 -0.04
CA MET A 25 2.42 -15.66 -1.16
C MET A 25 2.36 -16.38 -2.53
N TRP A 26 2.27 -17.71 -2.53
CA TRP A 26 2.12 -18.48 -3.76
C TRP A 26 0.76 -18.30 -4.45
N LYS A 27 -0.23 -17.72 -3.76
CA LYS A 27 -1.54 -17.44 -4.36
C LYS A 27 -1.47 -16.17 -5.20
N PRO A 28 -2.03 -16.17 -6.43
CA PRO A 28 -2.07 -14.97 -7.25
C PRO A 28 -3.17 -14.00 -6.81
N HIS A 29 -4.22 -14.48 -6.15
CA HIS A 29 -5.37 -13.66 -5.75
C HIS A 29 -5.48 -13.52 -4.23
N HIS A 30 -5.60 -12.28 -3.77
CA HIS A 30 -5.84 -11.91 -2.39
C HIS A 30 -6.96 -10.86 -2.32
N CYS A 31 -7.95 -11.11 -1.46
CA CYS A 31 -9.11 -10.24 -1.34
C CYS A 31 -9.55 -10.09 0.11
N TYR A 32 -9.75 -8.85 0.53
CA TYR A 32 -10.15 -8.48 1.89
C TYR A 32 -11.31 -7.48 1.84
N VAL A 33 -12.42 -7.85 2.48
CA VAL A 33 -13.64 -7.05 2.50
C VAL A 33 -14.10 -6.82 3.94
N GLY A 34 -14.14 -5.56 4.39
CA GLY A 34 -14.60 -5.23 5.74
C GLY A 34 -13.71 -5.75 6.87
N VAL A 35 -12.45 -6.11 6.58
CA VAL A 35 -11.53 -6.70 7.56
C VAL A 35 -10.92 -5.61 8.43
N THR A 36 -10.83 -5.85 9.74
CA THR A 36 -10.17 -4.97 10.70
C THR A 36 -8.82 -5.54 11.13
N PHE A 37 -7.74 -4.84 10.85
CA PHE A 37 -6.39 -5.12 11.33
C PHE A 37 -6.08 -4.24 12.53
N SER A 38 -5.72 -4.83 13.67
CA SER A 38 -5.57 -4.08 14.92
C SER A 38 -4.34 -4.48 15.72
N GLY A 39 -3.55 -3.49 16.12
CA GLY A 39 -2.45 -3.61 17.07
C GLY A 39 -1.07 -3.40 16.45
N VAL A 40 -0.10 -3.08 17.31
CA VAL A 40 1.31 -2.97 16.92
C VAL A 40 1.79 -4.36 16.52
N GLY A 41 2.40 -4.48 15.35
CA GLY A 41 2.79 -5.77 14.76
C GLY A 41 1.68 -6.45 13.94
N ALA A 42 0.50 -5.83 13.80
CA ALA A 42 -0.48 -6.24 12.79
C ALA A 42 0.00 -5.84 11.40
N LEU A 43 0.92 -6.65 10.89
CA LEU A 43 1.57 -6.49 9.63
C LEU A 43 0.87 -7.34 8.57
N LEU A 44 0.50 -6.70 7.47
CA LEU A 44 0.10 -7.39 6.26
C LEU A 44 1.08 -7.03 5.15
N ALA A 45 2.09 -7.89 4.95
CA ALA A 45 3.19 -7.65 4.02
C ALA A 45 3.12 -8.57 2.80
N PHE A 46 3.05 -7.98 1.62
CA PHE A 46 3.19 -8.68 0.35
C PHE A 46 4.62 -8.53 -0.15
N SER A 47 5.36 -9.63 -0.19
CA SER A 47 6.71 -9.69 -0.76
C SER A 47 6.64 -10.25 -2.16
N PHE A 48 6.80 -9.38 -3.17
CA PHE A 48 6.64 -9.79 -4.57
C PHE A 48 7.71 -10.78 -5.04
N ASN A 49 8.88 -10.79 -4.40
CA ASN A 49 9.93 -11.80 -4.65
C ASN A 49 9.49 -13.22 -4.30
N SER A 50 8.44 -13.37 -3.49
CA SER A 50 7.88 -14.67 -3.09
C SER A 50 6.57 -15.00 -3.78
N MET A 51 6.11 -14.17 -4.72
CA MET A 51 4.88 -14.37 -5.48
C MET A 51 5.16 -14.90 -6.89
N PRO A 52 4.23 -15.66 -7.50
CA PRO A 52 4.43 -16.21 -8.84
C PRO A 52 4.16 -15.14 -9.91
N LEU A 53 5.10 -14.21 -10.12
CA LEU A 53 4.93 -13.05 -11.02
C LEU A 53 4.71 -13.37 -12.50
N HIS A 54 4.95 -14.62 -12.91
CA HIS A 54 4.58 -15.13 -14.24
C HIS A 54 3.06 -15.31 -14.41
N LEU A 55 2.29 -15.21 -13.32
CA LEU A 55 0.84 -15.17 -13.30
C LEU A 55 0.36 -13.75 -12.94
N PRO A 56 -0.81 -13.32 -13.43
CA PRO A 56 -1.41 -12.06 -12.99
C PRO A 56 -1.70 -12.09 -11.48
N ILE A 57 -1.16 -11.12 -10.75
CA ILE A 57 -1.38 -10.97 -9.31
C ILE A 57 -2.50 -9.95 -9.08
N ASN A 58 -3.46 -10.26 -8.20
CA ASN A 58 -4.57 -9.37 -7.88
C ASN A 58 -4.78 -9.30 -6.37
N ILE A 59 -4.54 -8.12 -5.80
CA ILE A 59 -4.62 -7.85 -4.36
C ILE A 59 -5.63 -6.72 -4.12
N THR A 60 -6.69 -7.01 -3.38
CA THR A 60 -7.81 -6.07 -3.15
C THR A 60 -8.14 -5.90 -1.68
N PHE A 61 -8.36 -4.65 -1.29
CA PHE A 61 -8.85 -4.22 0.02
C PHE A 61 -10.02 -3.26 -0.17
N THR A 62 -11.17 -3.62 0.37
CA THR A 62 -12.40 -2.81 0.26
C THR A 62 -13.08 -2.72 1.61
N GLY A 63 -13.31 -1.51 2.12
CA GLY A 63 -13.99 -1.32 3.41
C GLY A 63 -13.14 -1.76 4.62
N CYS A 64 -11.83 -1.96 4.45
CA CYS A 64 -10.97 -2.45 5.52
C CYS A 64 -10.60 -1.34 6.52
N THR A 65 -10.31 -1.73 7.76
CA THR A 65 -9.86 -0.82 8.81
C THR A 65 -8.48 -1.26 9.32
N PHE A 66 -7.52 -0.34 9.36
CA PHE A 66 -6.22 -0.54 9.99
C PHE A 66 -6.13 0.38 11.21
N ARG A 67 -5.81 -0.16 12.38
CA ARG A 67 -5.75 0.63 13.61
C ARG A 67 -4.64 0.22 14.56
N GLY A 68 -4.20 1.19 15.37
CA GLY A 68 -3.36 0.94 16.53
C GLY A 68 -1.97 0.44 16.18
N GLY A 69 -1.38 0.96 15.10
CA GLY A 69 -0.04 0.57 14.62
C GLY A 69 -0.06 -0.49 13.52
N ALA A 70 -1.23 -0.94 13.05
CA ALA A 70 -1.31 -1.88 11.94
C ALA A 70 -0.75 -1.25 10.65
N SER A 71 -0.06 -2.04 9.82
CA SER A 71 0.51 -1.58 8.56
C SER A 71 0.22 -2.54 7.41
N LEU A 72 -0.07 -1.96 6.24
CA LEU A 72 -0.20 -2.67 4.97
C LEU A 72 1.04 -2.38 4.14
N GLN A 73 1.80 -3.39 3.78
CA GLN A 73 3.09 -3.23 3.11
C GLN A 73 3.13 -4.01 1.80
N PHE A 74 3.67 -3.38 0.77
CA PHE A 74 3.94 -3.95 -0.55
C PHE A 74 5.43 -3.76 -0.84
N VAL A 75 6.17 -4.86 -0.87
CA VAL A 75 7.63 -4.85 -0.90
C VAL A 75 8.12 -5.53 -2.17
N GLY A 76 8.83 -4.74 -2.98
CA GLY A 76 9.44 -5.15 -4.22
C GLY A 76 10.84 -5.77 -4.07
N GLY A 77 11.51 -5.96 -5.19
CA GLY A 77 12.88 -6.46 -5.28
C GLY A 77 13.92 -5.35 -5.32
N ALA A 78 15.18 -5.74 -5.51
CA ALA A 78 16.26 -4.80 -5.81
C ALA A 78 16.05 -4.11 -7.17
N GLU A 79 15.45 -4.83 -8.13
CA GLU A 79 15.08 -4.33 -9.45
C GLU A 79 13.65 -4.71 -9.79
N ALA A 80 13.05 -4.01 -10.75
CA ALA A 80 11.68 -4.24 -11.18
C ALA A 80 11.60 -5.55 -11.99
N ALA A 81 11.19 -6.62 -11.32
CA ALA A 81 11.02 -7.95 -11.93
C ALA A 81 10.01 -7.92 -13.09
N ASP A 82 10.28 -8.71 -14.12
CA ASP A 82 9.31 -8.96 -15.20
C ASP A 82 8.07 -9.67 -14.63
N SER A 83 6.89 -9.31 -15.13
CA SER A 83 5.62 -9.80 -14.58
C SER A 83 4.50 -9.79 -15.61
N ALA A 84 3.58 -10.76 -15.47
CA ALA A 84 2.31 -10.81 -16.20
C ALA A 84 1.31 -9.71 -15.75
N GLY A 85 1.67 -8.89 -14.75
CA GLY A 85 0.90 -7.76 -14.26
C GLY A 85 0.49 -7.93 -12.80
N VAL A 86 0.53 -6.82 -12.06
CA VAL A 86 0.15 -6.78 -10.64
C VAL A 86 -0.90 -5.71 -10.42
N LEU A 87 -2.11 -6.13 -10.04
CA LEU A 87 -3.21 -5.24 -9.70
C LEU A 87 -3.30 -5.09 -8.18
N ILE A 88 -3.19 -3.85 -7.70
CA ILE A 88 -3.39 -3.52 -6.28
C ILE A 88 -4.50 -2.48 -6.19
N ARG A 89 -5.53 -2.79 -5.42
CA ARG A 89 -6.64 -1.88 -5.13
C ARG A 89 -6.85 -1.78 -3.63
N VAL A 90 -6.66 -0.59 -3.09
CA VAL A 90 -7.01 -0.23 -1.72
C VAL A 90 -8.08 0.84 -1.79
N SER A 91 -9.28 0.54 -1.29
CA SER A 91 -10.45 1.40 -1.42
C SER A 91 -11.25 1.42 -0.12
N GLN A 92 -11.96 2.52 0.12
CA GLN A 92 -12.88 2.69 1.26
C GLN A 92 -12.24 2.30 2.60
N THR A 93 -11.00 2.70 2.80
CA THR A 93 -10.17 2.21 3.90
C THR A 93 -10.11 3.23 5.03
N VAL A 94 -10.27 2.76 6.27
CA VAL A 94 -10.09 3.60 7.46
C VAL A 94 -8.73 3.30 8.08
N MET A 95 -7.93 4.34 8.33
CA MET A 95 -6.61 4.23 8.97
C MET A 95 -6.57 5.01 10.27
N ARG A 96 -6.20 4.36 11.37
CA ARG A 96 -6.10 4.99 12.70
C ARG A 96 -4.75 4.73 13.33
N SER A 97 -3.83 5.68 13.20
CA SER A 97 -2.42 5.43 13.51
C SER A 97 -1.92 4.20 12.75
N SER A 98 -2.01 4.24 11.42
CA SER A 98 -1.70 3.14 10.50
C SER A 98 -1.16 3.69 9.18
N VAL A 99 -0.57 2.83 8.34
CA VAL A 99 0.09 3.26 7.09
C VAL A 99 -0.03 2.23 5.98
N VAL A 100 -0.13 2.71 4.73
CA VAL A 100 0.18 1.93 3.52
C VAL A 100 1.61 2.23 3.11
N LEU A 101 2.46 1.21 3.04
CA LEU A 101 3.84 1.31 2.59
C LEU A 101 4.01 0.62 1.23
N PHE A 102 4.65 1.31 0.31
CA PHE A 102 5.28 0.72 -0.87
C PHE A 102 6.79 0.86 -0.72
N ALA A 103 7.53 -0.23 -0.90
CA ALA A 103 8.97 -0.23 -0.74
C ALA A 103 9.67 -0.93 -1.91
N LEU A 104 10.82 -0.37 -2.30
CA LEU A 104 11.73 -0.93 -3.30
C LEU A 104 11.11 -1.01 -4.72
N ALA A 105 11.73 -1.79 -5.61
CA ALA A 105 11.32 -1.88 -7.00
C ALA A 105 10.11 -2.80 -7.18
N LEU A 106 8.96 -2.21 -7.49
CA LEU A 106 7.74 -2.98 -7.73
C LEU A 106 7.82 -3.71 -9.07
N PRO A 107 7.14 -4.87 -9.22
CA PRO A 107 7.10 -5.58 -10.49
C PRO A 107 6.66 -4.69 -11.66
N GLN A 108 7.16 -5.00 -12.85
CA GLN A 108 6.72 -4.32 -14.07
C GLN A 108 5.22 -4.53 -14.29
N HIS A 109 4.59 -3.60 -15.01
CA HIS A 109 3.16 -3.69 -15.32
C HIS A 109 2.27 -3.73 -14.06
N SER A 110 2.71 -3.06 -12.99
CA SER A 110 1.90 -2.87 -11.78
C SER A 110 0.90 -1.73 -11.98
N ASP A 111 -0.37 -1.98 -11.67
CA ASP A 111 -1.42 -0.98 -11.63
C ASP A 111 -1.96 -0.90 -10.20
N ILE A 112 -1.65 0.22 -9.54
CA ILE A 112 -1.86 0.42 -8.11
C ILE A 112 -2.77 1.63 -7.89
N ALA A 113 -3.84 1.43 -7.13
CA ALA A 113 -4.72 2.50 -6.72
C ALA A 113 -4.99 2.44 -5.21
N VAL A 114 -4.65 3.52 -4.52
CA VAL A 114 -5.00 3.80 -3.12
C VAL A 114 -6.01 4.93 -3.13
N THR A 115 -7.26 4.60 -2.85
CA THR A 115 -8.41 5.50 -3.04
C THR A 115 -9.31 5.52 -1.81
N GLU A 116 -10.00 6.65 -1.59
CA GLU A 116 -11.06 6.76 -0.57
C GLU A 116 -10.57 6.32 0.82
N VAL A 117 -9.45 6.92 1.26
CA VAL A 117 -8.85 6.63 2.57
C VAL A 117 -9.25 7.72 3.57
N ASP A 118 -9.86 7.33 4.69
CA ASP A 118 -10.07 8.23 5.84
C ASP A 118 -9.06 7.87 6.94
N ALA A 119 -8.08 8.74 7.14
CA ALA A 119 -6.97 8.56 8.05
C ALA A 119 -7.06 9.52 9.25
N VAL A 120 -6.84 8.99 10.45
CA VAL A 120 -6.68 9.78 11.66
C VAL A 120 -5.41 9.33 12.36
N GLN A 121 -4.45 10.24 12.49
CA GLN A 121 -3.20 9.95 13.14
C GLN A 121 -3.16 10.57 14.54
N ILE A 122 -3.11 9.68 15.54
CA ILE A 122 -3.09 10.04 16.97
C ILE A 122 -1.73 9.70 17.59
N SER A 123 -0.98 8.79 16.96
CA SER A 123 0.31 8.30 17.40
C SER A 123 1.17 7.88 16.21
N GLU A 124 2.49 7.81 16.42
CA GLU A 124 3.42 7.25 15.45
C GLU A 124 3.20 5.74 15.24
N VAL A 125 3.64 5.22 14.09
CA VAL A 125 3.56 3.79 13.75
C VAL A 125 4.98 3.25 13.60
N GLN A 126 5.27 2.18 14.34
CA GLN A 126 6.55 1.48 14.25
C GLN A 126 6.53 0.54 13.03
N LEU A 127 7.54 0.66 12.16
CA LEU A 127 7.83 -0.25 11.06
C LEU A 127 9.08 -1.08 11.42
N ASP A 128 9.22 -2.27 10.84
CA ASP A 128 10.15 -3.34 11.27
C ASP A 128 11.66 -3.06 11.15
N ASP A 129 12.10 -1.82 10.91
CA ASP A 129 13.52 -1.51 10.66
C ASP A 129 14.01 -0.18 11.28
N SER A 130 13.66 0.09 12.54
CA SER A 130 13.97 1.36 13.26
C SER A 130 13.29 2.61 12.68
N MET A 131 12.41 2.40 11.70
CA MET A 131 11.66 3.46 11.03
C MET A 131 10.33 3.69 11.74
N SER A 132 10.23 4.82 12.45
CA SER A 132 8.94 5.33 12.89
C SER A 132 8.33 6.16 11.76
N ASN A 133 7.12 5.80 11.34
CA ASN A 133 6.36 6.68 10.47
C ASN A 133 5.86 7.88 11.30
N LYS A 134 6.45 9.05 11.06
CA LYS A 134 5.94 10.35 11.52
C LYS A 134 4.65 10.71 10.77
N PHE A 135 3.60 9.98 11.08
CA PHE A 135 2.20 10.24 10.75
C PHE A 135 1.79 10.12 9.26
N GLY A 136 2.63 9.55 8.39
CA GLY A 136 2.35 9.11 7.01
C GLY A 136 1.07 8.31 6.83
N VAL A 137 0.24 8.67 5.83
CA VAL A 137 -0.87 7.80 5.39
C VAL A 137 -0.39 6.83 4.32
N VAL A 138 0.35 7.35 3.35
CA VAL A 138 1.01 6.58 2.30
C VAL A 138 2.50 6.89 2.33
N LEU A 139 3.31 5.85 2.46
CA LEU A 139 4.76 5.92 2.52
C LEU A 139 5.35 5.22 1.29
N LEU A 140 6.30 5.87 0.62
CA LEU A 140 7.07 5.35 -0.49
C LEU A 140 8.53 5.27 -0.06
N GLN A 141 9.09 4.07 0.08
CA GLN A 141 10.47 3.87 0.52
C GLN A 141 11.33 3.35 -0.64
N SER A 142 12.20 4.21 -1.18
CA SER A 142 13.12 3.89 -2.28
C SER A 142 12.41 3.19 -3.46
N VAL A 143 11.23 3.70 -3.83
CA VAL A 143 10.33 3.06 -4.79
C VAL A 143 10.82 3.25 -6.23
N VAL A 144 10.81 2.15 -6.99
CA VAL A 144 10.99 2.19 -8.45
C VAL A 144 9.73 1.68 -9.12
N LEU A 145 9.13 2.50 -9.99
CA LEU A 145 8.05 2.12 -10.89
C LEU A 145 8.61 2.01 -12.31
N ALA A 146 8.39 0.85 -12.95
CA ALA A 146 8.82 0.57 -14.31
C ALA A 146 7.67 0.03 -15.14
N ALA A 147 7.22 0.76 -16.17
CA ALA A 147 5.98 0.48 -16.89
C ALA A 147 4.77 0.27 -15.96
N SER A 148 4.73 1.03 -14.86
CA SER A 148 3.77 0.85 -13.76
C SER A 148 3.09 2.15 -13.37
N SER A 149 1.90 2.06 -12.78
CA SER A 149 1.12 3.22 -12.34
C SER A 149 0.74 3.15 -10.87
N LEU A 150 0.83 4.28 -10.18
CA LEU A 150 0.40 4.47 -8.80
C LEU A 150 -0.51 5.70 -8.72
N LEU A 151 -1.78 5.47 -8.37
CA LEU A 151 -2.76 6.50 -8.08
C LEU A 151 -3.03 6.56 -6.59
N VAL A 152 -2.83 7.73 -5.99
CA VAL A 152 -3.29 8.07 -4.64
C VAL A 152 -4.38 9.12 -4.79
N SER A 153 -5.64 8.79 -4.46
CA SER A 153 -6.77 9.69 -4.73
C SER A 153 -7.78 9.71 -3.59
N ASN A 154 -8.43 10.85 -3.35
CA ASN A 154 -9.50 10.96 -2.34
C ASN A 154 -9.03 10.54 -0.93
N VAL A 155 -7.79 10.87 -0.55
CA VAL A 155 -7.27 10.63 0.80
C VAL A 155 -7.63 11.81 1.68
N LYS A 156 -8.34 11.56 2.78
CA LYS A 156 -8.63 12.54 3.82
C LYS A 156 -7.88 12.12 5.08
N ALA A 157 -6.98 12.95 5.55
CA ALA A 157 -6.16 12.66 6.72
C ALA A 157 -6.28 13.79 7.74
N ARG A 158 -6.30 13.42 9.03
CA ARG A 158 -6.32 14.35 10.16
C ARG A 158 -5.27 13.96 11.19
N ALA A 159 -4.39 14.88 11.58
CA ALA A 159 -3.40 14.66 12.63
C ALA A 159 -3.75 15.45 13.90
N SER A 160 -3.61 14.84 15.08
CA SER A 160 -3.87 15.50 16.37
C SER A 160 -2.69 16.32 16.91
N ARG A 161 -1.48 16.13 16.35
CA ARG A 161 -0.26 16.87 16.71
C ARG A 161 0.51 17.27 15.45
N TYR A 162 1.10 18.47 15.47
CA TYR A 162 1.96 19.00 14.41
C TYR A 162 3.13 18.04 14.13
N GLY A 163 3.40 17.76 12.85
CA GLY A 163 4.58 16.97 12.44
C GLY A 163 4.32 15.82 11.45
N GLY A 164 3.08 15.67 10.95
CA GLY A 164 2.76 14.61 10.01
C GLY A 164 3.07 14.91 8.55
N LEU A 165 3.35 13.84 7.80
CA LEU A 165 3.56 13.86 6.35
C LEU A 165 2.41 13.11 5.66
N GLY A 166 1.75 13.69 4.66
CA GLY A 166 0.57 13.08 4.04
C GLY A 166 0.91 11.88 3.15
N LEU A 167 1.42 12.20 1.96
CA LEU A 167 2.16 11.30 1.08
C LEU A 167 3.65 11.57 1.25
N TYR A 168 4.39 10.59 1.74
CA TYR A 168 5.81 10.74 2.03
C TYR A 168 6.64 9.79 1.19
N SER A 169 7.61 10.32 0.45
CA SER A 169 8.67 9.53 -0.16
C SER A 169 9.97 9.69 0.61
N MET A 170 10.49 8.56 1.06
CA MET A 170 11.78 8.39 1.71
C MET A 170 12.74 7.71 0.73
N GLY A 171 13.96 8.26 0.63
CA GLY A 171 14.93 7.77 -0.33
C GLY A 171 14.61 8.23 -1.76
N MET A 172 14.96 7.39 -2.73
CA MET A 172 14.84 7.69 -4.15
C MET A 172 13.50 7.20 -4.72
N LEU A 173 12.73 8.09 -5.34
CA LEU A 173 11.56 7.74 -6.14
C LEU A 173 11.93 7.76 -7.62
N THR A 174 11.86 6.61 -8.28
CA THR A 174 12.24 6.46 -9.69
C THR A 174 11.03 6.05 -10.52
N LEU A 175 10.71 6.83 -11.56
CA LEU A 175 9.67 6.54 -12.54
C LEU A 175 10.32 6.39 -13.91
N VAL A 176 10.29 5.18 -14.46
CA VAL A 176 10.93 4.83 -15.74
C VAL A 176 9.96 4.07 -16.65
N ARG A 177 10.31 3.95 -17.93
CA ARG A 177 9.55 3.18 -18.94
C ARG A 177 8.05 3.55 -19.02
N GLY A 178 7.73 4.83 -19.06
CA GLY A 178 6.36 5.32 -19.16
C GLY A 178 5.52 5.14 -17.89
N SER A 179 6.17 5.08 -16.72
CA SER A 179 5.48 4.94 -15.44
C SER A 179 4.75 6.20 -15.03
N SER A 180 3.79 6.08 -14.12
CA SER A 180 3.06 7.25 -13.63
C SER A 180 2.77 7.22 -12.15
N LEU A 181 2.94 8.35 -11.48
CA LEU A 181 2.47 8.58 -10.12
C LEU A 181 1.54 9.80 -10.11
N TYR A 182 0.32 9.58 -9.65
CA TYR A 182 -0.70 10.62 -9.47
C TYR A 182 -1.13 10.70 -8.01
N ALA A 183 -1.04 11.88 -7.40
CA ALA A 183 -1.75 12.22 -6.17
C ALA A 183 -2.81 13.27 -6.50
N ARG A 184 -4.08 13.05 -6.13
CA ARG A 184 -5.16 14.02 -6.43
C ARG A 184 -6.32 13.94 -5.45
N TYR A 185 -7.01 15.07 -5.28
CA TYR A 185 -8.17 15.16 -4.38
C TYR A 185 -7.85 14.72 -2.94
N CYS A 186 -6.61 14.97 -2.48
CA CYS A 186 -6.18 14.63 -1.13
C CYS A 186 -6.23 15.85 -0.21
N SER A 187 -6.62 15.65 1.04
CA SER A 187 -6.75 16.69 2.07
C SER A 187 -6.10 16.22 3.36
N PHE A 188 -5.13 16.97 3.88
CA PHE A 188 -4.36 16.60 5.08
C PHE A 188 -4.44 17.74 6.11
N ASP A 189 -5.35 17.60 7.06
CA ASP A 189 -5.60 18.59 8.11
C ASP A 189 -4.70 18.33 9.34
N GLY A 190 -4.05 19.37 9.85
CA GLY A 190 -3.06 19.26 10.93
C GLY A 190 -1.71 18.67 10.54
N TYR A 191 -1.48 18.39 9.24
CA TYR A 191 -0.21 17.89 8.70
C TYR A 191 0.75 19.04 8.35
N THR A 192 2.05 18.86 8.57
CA THR A 192 3.07 19.88 8.27
C THR A 192 3.41 19.91 6.79
N HIS A 193 3.50 18.73 6.16
CA HIS A 193 3.69 18.63 4.72
C HIS A 193 2.67 17.66 4.14
N ILE A 194 1.94 18.13 3.13
CA ILE A 194 0.98 17.33 2.36
C ILE A 194 1.72 16.28 1.54
N LEU A 195 2.78 16.72 0.87
CA LEU A 195 3.65 15.91 0.02
C LEU A 195 5.10 16.22 0.40
N TYR A 196 5.85 15.19 0.75
CA TYR A 196 7.30 15.29 0.87
C TYR A 196 7.92 14.27 -0.08
N LEU A 197 8.69 14.76 -1.04
CA LEU A 197 9.45 13.93 -1.96
C LEU A 197 10.93 14.24 -1.75
N GLY A 198 11.72 13.20 -1.52
CA GLY A 198 13.17 13.31 -1.43
C GLY A 198 13.80 13.44 -2.83
N THR A 199 14.68 12.51 -3.16
CA THR A 199 15.30 12.45 -4.50
C THR A 199 14.34 11.82 -5.49
N ILE A 200 14.08 12.48 -6.61
CA ILE A 200 13.16 11.99 -7.66
C ILE A 200 13.91 11.86 -8.97
N VAL A 201 13.71 10.74 -9.68
CA VAL A 201 14.12 10.55 -11.07
C VAL A 201 12.91 10.18 -11.90
N VAL A 202 12.64 10.95 -12.95
CA VAL A 202 11.54 10.71 -13.88
C VAL A 202 12.11 10.71 -15.30
N SER A 203 11.98 9.60 -16.02
CA SER A 203 12.50 9.44 -17.39
C SER A 203 11.53 8.65 -18.28
N ASP A 204 11.86 8.49 -19.56
CA ASP A 204 11.13 7.64 -20.52
C ASP A 204 9.63 7.96 -20.62
N HIS A 205 9.28 9.24 -20.76
CA HIS A 205 7.89 9.72 -20.80
C HIS A 205 7.07 9.42 -19.53
N SER A 206 7.74 9.09 -18.43
CA SER A 206 7.07 8.89 -17.14
C SER A 206 6.51 10.20 -16.59
N VAL A 207 5.48 10.11 -15.77
CA VAL A 207 4.72 11.26 -15.27
C VAL A 207 4.61 11.23 -13.76
N LEU A 208 4.98 12.33 -13.12
CA LEU A 208 4.68 12.61 -11.72
C LEU A 208 3.73 13.82 -11.66
N ARG A 209 2.56 13.66 -11.05
CA ARG A 209 1.63 14.76 -10.76
C ARG A 209 1.04 14.59 -9.36
N CYS A 210 1.09 15.65 -8.56
CA CYS A 210 0.55 15.68 -7.21
C CYS A 210 -0.19 16.99 -6.93
#